data_AF-A0A1F8SZW5-F1
#
_entry.id   AF-A0A1F8SZW5-F1
#
_cell.length_a   1.000
_cell.length_b   1.000
_cell.length_c   1.000
_cell.angle_alpha   90.00
_cell.angle_beta   90.00
_cell.angle_gamma   90.00
#
_symmetry.space_group_name_H-M   'P 1'
#
loop_
_entity.id
_entity.type
_entity.pdbx_description
1 polymer ?
#
loop_
_entity_poly.entity_id
_entity_poly.type
_entity_poly.pdbx_seq_one_letter_code
_entity_poly.pdbx_strand_id
1 'polypeptide(L)'
;MANKLWAKILRIVGIVMMGLTAVFTVMGGAGTTCVALNPGGFGGKFSGIAPFQWLYILFVIVTLGFGVMEVRAVVLLIRSRPNAYRYSVIALAGGTITGVIHIIVSRALRGGSMPVDMVTYTSLLTLVLFLIFRIPGLWEPIGFGKPAASNTTGMSGGLASIACGAVALTIQYWMGATHTIGGVNYADIWHVQLQLAGWLLIITGILALLWAAGIFAYKDATARVLSTLE
;
A
#
# COMPACT_ATOMS: atom_id res chain seq x y z
N MET A 1 25.22 -9.92 16.63
CA MET A 1 25.56 -9.60 15.22
C MET A 1 25.30 -8.13 14.98
N ALA A 2 26.29 -7.39 14.48
CA ALA A 2 26.13 -5.97 14.16
C ALA A 2 24.88 -5.76 13.30
N ASN A 3 24.00 -4.86 13.76
CA ASN A 3 22.82 -4.39 13.04
C ASN A 3 23.29 -3.71 11.75
N LYS A 4 23.45 -4.47 10.67
CA LYS A 4 23.95 -3.92 9.41
C LYS A 4 22.95 -2.88 8.91
N LEU A 5 23.38 -1.62 8.77
CA LEU A 5 22.53 -0.49 8.40
C LEU A 5 21.72 -0.78 7.13
N TRP A 6 22.36 -1.40 6.13
CA TRP A 6 21.69 -1.82 4.89
C TRP A 6 20.48 -2.74 5.13
N ALA A 7 20.54 -3.64 6.10
CA ALA A 7 19.46 -4.59 6.37
C ALA A 7 18.25 -3.90 6.99
N LYS A 8 18.49 -2.90 7.85
CA LYS A 8 17.44 -2.01 8.37
C LYS A 8 16.79 -1.21 7.24
N ILE A 9 17.60 -0.65 6.34
CA ILE A 9 17.09 0.10 5.19
C ILE A 9 16.23 -0.80 4.31
N LEU A 10 16.68 -2.00 3.96
CA LEU A 10 15.89 -2.94 3.16
C LEU A 10 14.57 -3.35 3.84
N ARG A 11 14.57 -3.52 5.17
CA ARG A 11 13.35 -3.77 5.94
C ARG A 11 12.36 -2.61 5.80
N ILE A 12 12.83 -1.38 5.96
CA ILE A 12 12.02 -0.16 5.82
C ILE A 12 11.48 -0.05 4.40
N VAL A 13 12.34 -0.20 3.39
CA VAL A 13 11.95 -0.16 1.97
C VAL A 13 10.87 -1.20 1.67
N GLY A 14 11.01 -2.43 2.17
CA GLY A 14 9.98 -3.46 2.02
C GLY A 14 8.64 -3.07 2.63
N ILE A 15 8.64 -2.47 3.82
CA ILE A 15 7.42 -2.02 4.50
C ILE A 15 6.77 -0.85 3.74
N VAL A 16 7.56 0.11 3.26
CA VAL A 16 7.07 1.24 2.46
C VAL A 16 6.46 0.75 1.15
N MET A 17 7.16 -0.13 0.41
CA MET A 17 6.65 -0.71 -0.84
C MET A 17 5.37 -1.52 -0.63
N MET A 18 5.30 -2.30 0.45
CA MET A 18 4.08 -3.00 0.83
C MET A 18 2.92 -2.01 1.13
N GLY A 19 3.21 -0.92 1.85
CA GLY A 19 2.24 0.14 2.16
C GLY A 19 1.69 0.81 0.91
N LEU A 20 2.58 1.24 0.02
CA LEU A 20 2.21 1.84 -1.27
C LEU A 20 1.36 0.89 -2.10
N THR A 21 1.74 -0.38 -2.17
CA THR A 21 0.97 -1.41 -2.89
C THR A 21 -0.43 -1.54 -2.32
N ALA A 22 -0.57 -1.62 -0.99
CA ALA A 22 -1.87 -1.70 -0.33
C ALA A 22 -2.77 -0.51 -0.68
N VAL A 23 -2.22 0.71 -0.71
CA VAL A 23 -2.95 1.91 -1.14
C VAL A 23 -3.40 1.79 -2.59
N PHE A 24 -2.50 1.44 -3.52
CA PHE A 24 -2.86 1.28 -4.93
C PHE A 24 -3.93 0.20 -5.15
N THR A 25 -3.85 -0.92 -4.44
CA THR A 25 -4.83 -2.00 -4.54
C THR A 25 -6.20 -1.58 -4.02
N VAL A 26 -6.27 -0.97 -2.83
CA VAL A 26 -7.53 -0.47 -2.27
C VAL A 26 -8.15 0.60 -3.18
N MET A 27 -7.34 1.55 -3.62
CA MET A 27 -7.81 2.62 -4.51
C MET A 27 -8.22 2.10 -5.88
N GLY A 28 -7.52 1.11 -6.43
CA GLY A 28 -7.86 0.47 -7.70
C GLY A 28 -9.19 -0.27 -7.61
N GLY A 29 -9.42 -1.02 -6.53
CA GLY A 29 -10.71 -1.66 -6.26
C GLY A 29 -11.84 -0.63 -6.12
N ALA A 30 -11.65 0.37 -5.27
CA ALA A 30 -12.65 1.42 -5.05
C ALA A 30 -12.95 2.21 -6.34
N GLY A 31 -11.91 2.61 -7.08
CA GLY A 31 -12.01 3.41 -8.30
C GLY A 31 -12.66 2.68 -9.48
N THR A 32 -12.60 1.35 -9.51
CA THR A 32 -13.26 0.55 -10.56
C THR A 32 -14.74 0.28 -10.28
N THR A 33 -15.22 0.60 -9.06
CA THR A 33 -16.60 0.32 -8.63
C THR A 33 -17.64 1.06 -9.47
N CYS A 34 -17.38 2.30 -9.88
CA CYS A 34 -18.36 3.10 -10.65
C CYS A 34 -18.69 2.47 -12.01
N VAL A 35 -17.66 2.03 -12.75
CA VAL A 35 -17.81 1.35 -14.04
C VAL A 35 -18.34 -0.08 -13.85
N ALA A 36 -17.99 -0.76 -12.76
CA ALA A 36 -18.51 -2.09 -12.46
C ALA A 36 -20.01 -2.09 -12.11
N LEU A 37 -20.52 -1.04 -11.46
CA LEU A 37 -21.93 -0.94 -11.09
C LEU A 37 -22.81 -0.31 -12.17
N ASN A 38 -22.25 0.56 -13.02
CA ASN A 38 -22.98 1.21 -14.11
C ASN A 38 -22.12 1.30 -15.39
N PRO A 39 -21.84 0.17 -16.07
CA PRO A 39 -20.97 0.16 -17.25
C PRO A 39 -21.53 0.99 -18.43
N GLY A 40 -22.85 1.16 -18.51
CA GLY A 40 -23.50 1.98 -19.55
C GLY A 40 -23.43 3.49 -19.29
N GLY A 41 -23.23 3.92 -18.04
CA GLY A 41 -23.28 5.33 -17.65
C GLY A 41 -22.08 6.18 -18.09
N PHE A 42 -20.98 5.54 -18.51
CA PHE A 42 -19.72 6.23 -18.87
C PHE A 42 -19.46 6.24 -20.38
N GLY A 43 -20.35 5.62 -21.17
CA GLY A 43 -20.26 5.57 -22.62
C GLY A 43 -18.98 4.93 -23.17
N GLY A 44 -18.78 5.06 -24.49
CA GLY A 44 -17.56 4.64 -25.18
C GLY A 44 -17.20 3.18 -24.94
N LYS A 45 -15.94 2.94 -24.56
CA LYS A 45 -15.35 1.60 -24.40
C LYS A 45 -15.88 0.84 -23.18
N PHE A 46 -16.55 1.51 -22.24
CA PHE A 46 -17.05 0.87 -21.02
C PHE A 46 -18.37 0.12 -21.23
N SER A 47 -19.12 0.42 -22.29
CA SER A 47 -20.36 -0.30 -22.64
C SER A 47 -20.11 -1.78 -22.95
N GLY A 48 -18.92 -2.13 -23.47
CA GLY A 48 -18.50 -3.52 -23.71
C GLY A 48 -18.39 -4.37 -22.44
N ILE A 49 -18.40 -3.74 -21.25
CA ILE A 49 -18.42 -4.42 -19.96
C ILE A 49 -19.84 -4.86 -19.58
N ALA A 50 -20.90 -4.26 -20.12
CA ALA A 50 -22.28 -4.50 -19.68
C ALA A 50 -22.68 -6.00 -19.65
N PRO A 51 -22.36 -6.83 -20.65
CA PRO A 51 -22.65 -8.27 -20.60
C PRO A 51 -21.86 -9.04 -19.52
N PHE A 52 -20.75 -8.47 -19.05
CA PHE A 52 -19.82 -9.07 -18.08
C PHE A 52 -19.78 -8.30 -16.76
N GLN A 53 -20.83 -7.53 -16.45
CA GLN A 53 -20.88 -6.67 -15.26
C GLN A 53 -20.59 -7.44 -13.97
N TRP A 54 -21.14 -8.66 -13.83
CA TRP A 54 -20.92 -9.53 -12.68
C TRP A 54 -19.43 -9.84 -12.45
N LEU A 55 -18.66 -10.01 -13.52
CA LEU A 55 -17.23 -10.32 -13.46
C LEU A 55 -16.44 -9.10 -12.97
N TYR A 56 -16.84 -7.89 -13.40
CA TYR A 56 -16.21 -6.66 -12.92
C TYR A 56 -16.54 -6.37 -11.45
N ILE A 57 -17.76 -6.67 -11.00
CA ILE A 57 -18.11 -6.63 -9.57
C ILE A 57 -17.26 -7.63 -8.78
N LEU A 58 -17.05 -8.84 -9.31
CA LEU A 58 -16.16 -9.81 -8.70
C LEU A 58 -14.72 -9.28 -8.61
N PHE A 59 -14.19 -8.67 -9.67
CA PHE A 59 -12.87 -8.04 -9.63
C PHE A 59 -12.78 -6.95 -8.56
N VAL A 60 -13.81 -6.11 -8.40
CA VAL A 60 -13.85 -5.10 -7.33
C VAL A 60 -13.77 -5.75 -5.95
N ILE A 61 -14.62 -6.75 -5.67
CA ILE A 61 -14.68 -7.42 -4.36
C ILE A 61 -13.35 -8.11 -4.05
N VAL A 62 -12.80 -8.87 -5.01
CA VAL A 62 -11.55 -9.60 -4.82
C VAL A 62 -10.36 -8.64 -4.65
N THR A 63 -10.31 -7.57 -5.45
CA THR A 63 -9.24 -6.56 -5.35
C THR A 63 -9.28 -5.85 -4.00
N LEU A 64 -10.46 -5.44 -3.53
CA LEU A 64 -10.61 -4.85 -2.19
C LEU A 64 -10.25 -5.85 -1.09
N GLY A 65 -10.64 -7.12 -1.24
CA GLY A 65 -10.26 -8.19 -0.31
C GLY A 65 -8.74 -8.33 -0.18
N PHE A 66 -8.02 -8.37 -1.30
CA PHE A 66 -6.56 -8.37 -1.28
C PHE A 66 -5.99 -7.06 -0.73
N GLY A 67 -6.55 -5.90 -1.07
CA GLY A 67 -6.14 -4.62 -0.49
C GLY A 67 -6.21 -4.61 1.05
N VAL A 68 -7.28 -5.15 1.63
CA VAL A 68 -7.41 -5.31 3.09
C VAL A 68 -6.36 -6.29 3.65
N MET A 69 -6.10 -7.40 2.96
CA MET A 69 -5.04 -8.34 3.34
C MET A 69 -3.65 -7.67 3.28
N GLU A 70 -3.40 -6.83 2.29
CA GLU A 70 -2.16 -6.09 2.12
C GLU A 70 -1.98 -5.06 3.25
N VAL A 71 -3.01 -4.27 3.58
CA VAL A 71 -3.00 -3.33 4.73
C VAL A 71 -2.67 -4.09 6.03
N ARG A 72 -3.32 -5.24 6.26
CA ARG A 72 -3.03 -6.09 7.41
C ARG A 72 -1.57 -6.57 7.39
N ALA A 73 -1.05 -6.97 6.24
CA ALA A 73 0.32 -7.42 6.11
C ALA A 73 1.32 -6.30 6.44
N VAL A 74 1.08 -5.05 6.02
CA VAL A 74 1.87 -3.87 6.40
C VAL A 74 1.94 -3.71 7.91
N VAL A 75 0.79 -3.75 8.59
CA VAL A 75 0.72 -3.65 10.05
C VAL A 75 1.49 -4.79 10.74
N LEU A 76 1.39 -6.01 10.23
CA LEU A 76 2.12 -7.16 10.76
C LEU A 76 3.63 -7.05 10.55
N LEU A 77 4.08 -6.51 9.40
CA LEU A 77 5.50 -6.27 9.12
C LEU A 77 6.08 -5.18 10.02
N ILE A 78 5.38 -4.06 10.18
CA ILE A 78 5.76 -2.97 11.11
C ILE A 78 5.90 -3.55 12.52
N ARG A 79 4.87 -4.28 12.98
CA ARG A 79 4.84 -4.89 14.32
C ARG A 79 5.73 -6.13 14.46
N SER A 80 6.50 -6.49 13.43
CA SER A 80 7.43 -7.64 13.46
C SER A 80 6.78 -8.94 13.93
N ARG A 81 5.54 -9.19 13.49
CA ARG A 81 4.76 -10.36 13.91
C ARG A 81 5.21 -11.62 13.16
N PRO A 82 5.10 -12.82 13.76
CA PRO A 82 5.38 -14.06 13.06
C PRO A 82 4.46 -14.19 11.85
N ASN A 83 4.96 -14.82 10.78
CA ASN A 83 4.26 -15.00 9.50
C ASN A 83 3.93 -13.71 8.72
N ALA A 84 4.32 -12.51 9.18
CA ALA A 84 4.06 -11.26 8.46
C ALA A 84 4.51 -11.33 6.99
N TYR A 85 5.73 -11.79 6.76
CA TYR A 85 6.29 -11.98 5.42
C TYR A 85 5.47 -12.97 4.56
N ARG A 86 5.01 -14.08 5.15
CA ARG A 86 4.19 -15.07 4.43
C ARG A 86 2.86 -14.47 3.99
N TYR A 87 2.21 -13.69 4.87
CA TYR A 87 0.97 -13.01 4.52
C TYR A 87 1.17 -11.95 3.44
N SER A 88 2.28 -11.20 3.48
CA SER A 88 2.65 -10.27 2.40
C SER A 88 2.75 -10.98 1.06
N VAL A 89 3.52 -12.08 0.98
CA VAL A 89 3.71 -12.82 -0.28
C VAL A 89 2.39 -13.41 -0.78
N ILE A 90 1.55 -13.96 0.09
CA ILE A 90 0.23 -14.49 -0.30
C ILE A 90 -0.68 -13.38 -0.85
N ALA A 91 -0.75 -12.24 -0.16
CA ALA A 91 -1.58 -11.12 -0.59
C ALA A 91 -1.11 -10.55 -1.93
N LEU A 92 0.20 -10.33 -2.07
CA LEU A 92 0.82 -9.84 -3.31
C LEU A 92 0.64 -10.81 -4.48
N ALA A 93 0.84 -12.11 -4.25
CA ALA A 93 0.65 -13.12 -5.29
C ALA A 93 -0.82 -13.18 -5.74
N GLY A 94 -1.77 -13.20 -4.80
CA GLY A 94 -3.20 -13.22 -5.11
C GLY A 94 -3.67 -11.94 -5.82
N GLY A 95 -3.21 -10.77 -5.34
CA GLY A 95 -3.47 -9.48 -5.97
C GLY A 95 -2.89 -9.40 -7.39
N THR A 96 -1.64 -9.83 -7.58
CA THR A 96 -0.98 -9.86 -8.89
C THR A 96 -1.71 -10.78 -9.87
N ILE A 97 -2.06 -12.02 -9.46
CA ILE A 97 -2.78 -12.97 -10.31
C ILE A 97 -4.14 -12.39 -10.73
N THR A 98 -4.89 -11.84 -9.77
CA THR A 98 -6.18 -11.19 -10.04
C THR A 98 -6.02 -10.04 -11.02
N GLY A 99 -5.02 -9.18 -10.79
CA GLY A 99 -4.72 -8.03 -11.64
C GLY A 99 -4.37 -8.43 -13.07
N VAL A 100 -3.53 -9.46 -13.26
CA VAL A 100 -3.17 -9.98 -14.59
C VAL A 100 -4.40 -10.49 -15.33
N ILE A 101 -5.26 -11.28 -14.68
CA ILE A 101 -6.52 -11.76 -15.28
C ILE A 101 -7.40 -10.57 -15.66
N HIS A 102 -7.55 -9.59 -14.78
CA HIS A 102 -8.36 -8.40 -15.02
C HIS A 102 -7.82 -7.54 -16.18
N ILE A 103 -6.50 -7.43 -16.35
CA ILE A 103 -5.87 -6.77 -17.51
C ILE A 103 -6.22 -7.49 -18.80
N ILE A 104 -6.05 -8.82 -18.85
CA ILE A 104 -6.33 -9.63 -20.06
C ILE A 104 -7.79 -9.48 -20.46
N VAL A 105 -8.71 -9.66 -19.51
CA VAL A 105 -10.15 -9.52 -19.74
C VAL A 105 -10.50 -8.10 -20.21
N SER A 106 -9.99 -7.07 -19.54
CA SER A 106 -10.28 -5.68 -19.93
C SER A 106 -9.77 -5.35 -21.32
N ARG A 107 -8.55 -5.76 -21.67
CA ARG A 107 -8.02 -5.53 -23.02
C ARG A 107 -8.84 -6.25 -24.09
N ALA A 108 -9.31 -7.46 -23.81
CA ALA A 108 -10.17 -8.21 -24.72
C ALA A 108 -11.56 -7.56 -24.93
N LEU A 109 -12.17 -7.03 -23.86
CA LEU A 109 -13.54 -6.49 -23.92
C LEU A 109 -13.63 -5.03 -24.37
N ARG A 110 -12.64 -4.21 -24.01
CA ARG A 110 -12.68 -2.75 -24.21
C ARG A 110 -11.43 -2.15 -24.85
N GLY A 111 -10.46 -2.97 -25.25
CA GLY A 111 -9.21 -2.52 -25.89
C GLY A 111 -8.24 -1.78 -24.96
N GLY A 112 -8.46 -1.79 -23.65
CA GLY A 112 -7.58 -1.16 -22.66
C GLY A 112 -7.86 -1.66 -21.25
N SER A 113 -6.92 -1.46 -20.33
CA SER A 113 -6.99 -2.02 -18.96
C SER A 113 -6.78 -0.97 -17.86
N MET A 114 -6.47 0.27 -18.22
CA MET A 114 -6.32 1.34 -17.22
C MET A 114 -7.59 1.51 -16.38
N PRO A 115 -7.47 1.68 -15.06
CA PRO A 115 -6.22 1.88 -14.29
C PRO A 115 -5.54 0.60 -13.75
N VAL A 116 -6.06 -0.58 -14.06
CA VAL A 116 -5.65 -1.87 -13.47
C VAL A 116 -4.19 -2.21 -13.76
N ASP A 117 -3.65 -1.70 -14.88
CA ASP A 117 -2.23 -1.87 -15.24
C ASP A 117 -1.30 -1.40 -14.12
N MET A 118 -1.46 -0.15 -13.66
CA MET A 118 -0.60 0.43 -12.62
C MET A 118 -0.69 -0.31 -11.29
N VAL A 119 -1.89 -0.74 -10.91
CA VAL A 119 -2.12 -1.53 -9.69
C VAL A 119 -1.40 -2.87 -9.78
N THR A 120 -1.56 -3.56 -10.91
CA THR A 120 -0.96 -4.89 -11.13
C THR A 120 0.56 -4.81 -11.20
N TYR A 121 1.11 -3.83 -11.91
CA TYR A 121 2.56 -3.66 -12.02
C TYR A 121 3.20 -3.30 -10.69
N THR A 122 2.54 -2.47 -9.88
CA THR A 122 3.03 -2.14 -8.54
C THR A 122 3.01 -3.37 -7.63
N SER A 123 1.92 -4.16 -7.67
CA SER A 123 1.84 -5.42 -6.91
C SER A 123 2.90 -6.43 -7.34
N LEU A 124 3.10 -6.61 -8.65
CA LEU A 124 4.14 -7.49 -9.19
C LEU A 124 5.55 -7.04 -8.81
N LEU A 125 5.84 -5.74 -8.90
CA LEU A 125 7.14 -5.18 -8.50
C LEU A 125 7.42 -5.46 -7.01
N THR A 126 6.44 -5.21 -6.15
CA THR A 126 6.57 -5.46 -4.72
C THR A 126 6.67 -6.95 -4.42
N LEU A 127 5.94 -7.81 -5.14
CA LEU A 127 6.09 -9.26 -5.04
C LEU A 127 7.52 -9.70 -5.36
N VAL A 128 8.06 -9.27 -6.50
CA VAL A 128 9.44 -9.57 -6.91
C VAL A 128 10.43 -9.10 -5.85
N LEU A 129 10.26 -7.88 -5.33
CA LEU A 129 11.11 -7.36 -4.25
C LEU A 129 11.07 -8.25 -3.00
N PHE A 130 9.87 -8.68 -2.59
CA PHE A 130 9.72 -9.57 -1.44
C PHE A 130 10.38 -10.92 -1.70
N LEU A 131 10.24 -11.49 -2.89
CA LEU A 131 10.90 -12.75 -3.27
C LEU A 131 12.43 -12.61 -3.23
N ILE A 132 12.97 -11.47 -3.69
CA ILE A 132 14.41 -11.17 -3.57
C ILE A 132 14.84 -11.14 -2.10
N PHE A 133 14.05 -10.56 -1.20
CA PHE A 133 14.35 -10.56 0.24
C PHE A 133 14.39 -11.96 0.87
N ARG A 134 13.86 -12.99 0.20
CA ARG A 134 13.92 -14.37 0.69
C ARG A 134 15.27 -15.05 0.44
N ILE A 135 16.13 -14.48 -0.41
CA ILE A 135 17.45 -15.03 -0.70
C ILE A 135 18.26 -15.17 0.61
N PRO A 136 18.93 -16.31 0.87
CA PRO A 136 19.57 -16.60 2.17
C PRO A 136 20.51 -15.49 2.70
N GLY A 137 21.24 -14.82 1.80
CA GLY A 137 22.15 -13.71 2.16
C GLY A 137 21.45 -12.43 2.63
N LEU A 138 20.18 -12.23 2.28
CA LEU A 138 19.37 -11.06 2.63
C LEU A 138 18.37 -11.35 3.76
N TRP A 139 17.81 -12.56 3.77
CA TRP A 139 16.74 -12.95 4.68
C TRP A 139 17.12 -12.81 6.16
N GLU A 140 18.23 -13.41 6.56
CA GLU A 140 18.64 -13.45 7.97
C GLU A 140 18.95 -12.05 8.54
N PRO A 141 19.68 -11.17 7.82
CA PRO A 141 19.91 -9.79 8.26
C PRO A 141 18.66 -8.91 8.29
N ILE A 142 17.77 -9.00 7.28
CA ILE A 142 16.55 -8.18 7.22
C ILE A 142 15.58 -8.59 8.34
N GLY A 143 15.43 -9.90 8.55
CA GLY A 143 14.80 -10.47 9.72
C GLY A 143 13.32 -10.13 9.89
N PHE A 144 12.50 -10.14 8.84
CA PHE A 144 11.05 -9.84 8.93
C PHE A 144 10.28 -10.71 9.94
N GLY A 145 10.79 -11.90 10.29
CA GLY A 145 10.22 -12.78 11.32
C GLY A 145 10.79 -12.59 12.74
N LYS A 146 11.71 -11.64 12.93
CA LYS A 146 12.36 -11.36 14.22
C LYS A 146 11.89 -10.00 14.76
N PRO A 147 11.78 -9.85 16.10
CA PRO A 147 11.50 -8.56 16.72
C PRO A 147 12.51 -7.50 16.26
N ALA A 148 12.01 -6.36 15.79
CA ALA A 148 12.84 -5.19 15.53
C ALA A 148 12.91 -4.31 16.79
N ALA A 149 13.96 -3.48 16.89
CA ALA A 149 14.02 -2.44 17.89
C ALA A 149 12.85 -1.44 17.70
N SER A 150 12.31 -0.92 18.81
CA SER A 150 11.12 -0.04 18.82
C SER A 150 11.28 1.19 17.91
N ASN A 151 12.47 1.78 17.87
CA ASN A 151 12.80 2.89 16.98
C ASN A 151 12.69 2.52 15.48
N THR A 152 13.03 1.29 15.09
CA THR A 152 12.94 0.80 13.71
C THR A 152 11.48 0.55 13.32
N THR A 153 10.68 0.05 14.26
CA THR A 153 9.22 -0.12 14.11
C THR A 153 8.54 1.23 13.89
N GLY A 154 8.82 2.22 14.74
CA GLY A 154 8.26 3.57 14.59
C GLY A 154 8.73 4.26 13.30
N MET A 155 10.00 4.11 12.93
CA MET A 155 10.55 4.66 11.68
C MET A 155 9.92 4.07 10.43
N SER A 156 9.83 2.73 10.34
CA SER A 156 9.23 2.05 9.19
C SER A 156 7.75 2.35 9.04
N GLY A 157 6.99 2.34 10.13
CA GLY A 157 5.58 2.72 10.12
C GLY A 157 5.38 4.19 9.75
N GLY A 158 6.20 5.10 10.29
CA GLY A 158 6.13 6.52 10.01
C GLY A 158 6.38 6.84 8.53
N LEU A 159 7.47 6.31 7.97
CA LEU A 159 7.82 6.50 6.56
C LEU A 159 6.79 5.88 5.61
N ALA A 160 6.27 4.69 5.92
CA ALA A 160 5.23 4.07 5.11
C ALA A 160 3.95 4.92 5.10
N SER A 161 3.50 5.40 6.27
CA SER A 161 2.33 6.28 6.37
C SER A 161 2.54 7.59 5.60
N ILE A 162 3.70 8.25 5.73
CA ILE A 162 3.98 9.48 4.97
C ILE A 162 3.96 9.21 3.46
N ALA A 163 4.61 8.14 2.99
CA ALA A 163 4.63 7.79 1.57
C ALA A 163 3.22 7.50 1.03
N CYS A 164 2.43 6.74 1.78
CA CYS A 164 1.02 6.46 1.46
C CYS A 164 0.19 7.74 1.43
N GLY A 165 0.40 8.65 2.38
CA GLY A 165 -0.28 9.93 2.45
C GLY A 165 0.07 10.85 1.28
N ALA A 166 1.35 10.93 0.91
CA ALA A 166 1.81 11.70 -0.25
C ALA A 166 1.19 11.18 -1.56
N VAL A 167 1.10 9.85 -1.73
CA VAL A 167 0.37 9.27 -2.87
C VAL A 167 -1.10 9.65 -2.82
N ALA A 168 -1.79 9.46 -1.70
CA ALA A 168 -3.20 9.81 -1.57
C ALA A 168 -3.47 11.29 -1.94
N LEU A 169 -2.63 12.23 -1.50
CA LEU A 169 -2.77 13.65 -1.80
C LEU A 169 -2.53 14.02 -3.28
N THR A 170 -1.75 13.22 -4.01
CA THR A 170 -1.29 13.60 -5.36
C THR A 170 -1.86 12.74 -6.48
N ILE A 171 -2.37 11.56 -6.17
CA ILE A 171 -2.80 10.54 -7.13
C ILE A 171 -3.81 11.03 -8.18
N GLN A 172 -4.65 12.01 -7.85
CA GLN A 172 -5.66 12.55 -8.75
C GLN A 172 -5.04 13.28 -9.95
N TYR A 173 -3.85 13.87 -9.75
CA TYR A 173 -3.08 14.52 -10.81
C TYR A 173 -2.39 13.49 -11.71
N TRP A 174 -1.81 12.43 -11.13
CA TRP A 174 -1.15 11.37 -11.89
C TRP A 174 -2.13 10.53 -12.71
N MET A 175 -3.32 10.29 -12.16
CA MET A 175 -4.32 9.41 -12.77
C MET A 175 -5.30 10.14 -13.68
N GLY A 176 -5.26 11.48 -13.73
CA GLY A 176 -6.19 12.31 -14.51
C GLY A 176 -6.26 11.93 -15.98
N ALA A 177 -5.12 11.66 -16.64
CA ALA A 177 -5.09 11.27 -18.05
C ALA A 177 -5.86 9.97 -18.35
N THR A 178 -6.03 9.10 -17.37
CA THR A 178 -6.66 7.78 -17.53
C THR A 178 -8.07 7.71 -16.95
N HIS A 179 -8.47 8.73 -16.20
CA HIS A 179 -9.79 8.85 -15.56
C HIS A 179 -10.58 10.06 -16.07
N THR A 180 -10.10 10.75 -17.11
CA THR A 180 -10.87 11.79 -17.78
C THR A 180 -11.78 11.16 -18.84
N ILE A 181 -13.09 11.21 -18.61
CA ILE A 181 -14.12 10.65 -19.49
C ILE A 181 -15.07 11.80 -19.86
N GLY A 182 -15.25 12.07 -21.15
CA GLY A 182 -16.12 13.17 -21.59
C GLY A 182 -15.69 14.56 -21.09
N GLY A 183 -14.39 14.78 -20.85
CA GLY A 183 -13.86 16.04 -20.31
C GLY A 183 -13.94 16.18 -18.79
N VAL A 184 -14.52 15.20 -18.07
CA VAL A 184 -14.62 15.19 -16.61
C VAL A 184 -13.56 14.26 -16.01
N ASN A 185 -12.74 14.77 -15.08
CA ASN A 185 -11.74 13.97 -14.37
C ASN A 185 -12.39 13.20 -13.21
N TYR A 186 -12.70 11.92 -13.42
CA TYR A 186 -13.30 11.05 -12.40
C TYR A 186 -12.34 10.68 -11.26
N ALA A 187 -11.02 10.88 -11.42
CA ALA A 187 -10.10 10.73 -10.29
C ALA A 187 -10.32 11.82 -9.23
N ASP A 188 -10.85 12.98 -9.63
CA ASP A 188 -11.08 14.12 -8.74
C ASP A 188 -12.36 14.00 -7.91
N ILE A 189 -13.27 13.07 -8.24
CA ILE A 189 -14.49 12.84 -7.44
C ILE A 189 -14.17 12.44 -5.99
N TRP A 190 -13.02 11.81 -5.78
CA TRP A 190 -12.55 11.38 -4.46
C TRP A 190 -11.72 12.46 -3.72
N HIS A 191 -11.75 13.72 -4.17
CA HIS A 191 -10.85 14.79 -3.70
C HIS A 191 -10.84 14.92 -2.18
N VAL A 192 -12.02 15.07 -1.58
CA VAL A 192 -12.15 15.27 -0.14
C VAL A 192 -11.68 14.04 0.63
N GLN A 193 -12.07 12.84 0.19
CA GLN A 193 -11.71 11.59 0.86
C GLN A 193 -10.19 11.35 0.80
N LEU A 194 -9.57 11.60 -0.35
CA LEU A 194 -8.13 11.45 -0.55
C LEU A 194 -7.32 12.53 0.17
N GLN A 195 -7.80 13.77 0.22
CA GLN A 195 -7.22 14.85 1.04
C GLN A 195 -7.22 14.47 2.52
N LEU A 196 -8.36 14.07 3.06
CA LEU A 196 -8.50 13.70 4.47
C LEU A 196 -7.63 12.48 4.82
N ALA A 197 -7.69 11.42 4.01
CA ALA A 197 -6.87 10.23 4.22
C ALA A 197 -5.37 10.56 4.11
N GLY A 198 -5.00 11.37 3.12
CA GLY A 198 -3.62 11.78 2.89
C GLY A 198 -3.02 12.57 4.04
N TRP A 199 -3.73 13.61 4.51
CA TRP A 199 -3.29 14.40 5.66
C TRP A 199 -3.25 13.57 6.95
N LEU A 200 -4.24 12.72 7.18
CA LEU A 200 -4.26 11.83 8.35
C LEU A 200 -3.05 10.89 8.36
N LEU A 201 -2.69 10.32 7.21
CA LEU A 201 -1.53 9.46 7.04
C LEU A 201 -0.21 10.22 7.25
N ILE A 202 -0.08 11.43 6.70
CA ILE A 202 1.12 12.27 6.90
C ILE A 202 1.28 12.63 8.38
N ILE A 203 0.23 13.13 9.03
CA ILE A 203 0.27 13.53 10.45
C ILE A 203 0.61 12.30 11.32
N THR A 204 -0.07 11.18 11.10
CA THR A 204 0.20 9.94 11.83
C THR A 204 1.64 9.47 11.62
N GLY A 205 2.16 9.59 10.40
CA GLY A 205 3.53 9.22 10.09
C GLY A 205 4.56 10.12 10.76
N ILE A 206 4.34 11.45 10.76
CA ILE A 206 5.18 12.41 11.48
C ILE A 206 5.18 12.10 12.98
N LEU A 207 4.01 11.89 13.58
CA LEU A 207 3.90 11.55 15.00
C LEU A 207 4.65 10.25 15.34
N ALA A 208 4.57 9.23 14.47
CA ALA A 208 5.31 7.98 14.64
C ALA A 208 6.83 8.18 14.55
N LEU A 209 7.32 9.07 13.67
CA LEU A 209 8.74 9.42 13.57
C LEU A 209 9.22 10.18 14.81
N LEU A 210 8.45 11.18 15.27
CA LEU A 210 8.79 11.94 16.48
C LEU A 210 8.82 11.03 17.71
N TRP A 211 7.90 10.08 17.82
CA TRP A 211 7.91 9.06 18.86
C TRP A 211 9.12 8.14 18.76
N ALA A 212 9.48 7.68 17.56
CA ALA A 212 10.65 6.85 17.32
C ALA A 212 11.98 7.57 17.66
N ALA A 213 12.01 8.89 17.50
CA ALA A 213 13.14 9.76 17.87
C ALA A 213 13.23 10.02 19.38
N GLY A 214 12.27 9.54 20.18
CA GLY A 214 12.26 9.74 21.63
C GLY A 214 11.83 11.14 22.08
N ILE A 215 11.31 11.98 21.18
CA ILE A 215 10.88 13.36 21.50
C ILE A 215 9.76 13.37 22.55
N PHE A 216 8.91 12.35 22.55
CA PHE A 216 7.84 12.17 23.53
C PHE A 216 8.22 11.22 24.69
N ALA A 217 9.45 10.71 24.74
CA ALA A 217 9.92 9.83 25.80
C ALA A 217 10.33 10.66 27.03
N TYR A 218 9.34 11.20 27.74
CA TYR A 218 9.53 12.01 28.96
C TYR A 218 10.06 11.21 30.17
N LYS A 219 10.39 9.92 30.04
CA LYS A 219 10.60 9.02 31.18
C LYS A 219 12.01 9.00 31.79
N ASP A 220 13.03 9.52 31.11
CA ASP A 220 14.42 9.42 31.61
C ASP A 220 14.96 10.70 32.26
N ALA A 221 14.28 11.84 32.12
CA ALA A 221 14.68 13.09 32.76
C ALA A 221 14.45 13.07 34.28
N THR A 222 13.33 12.51 34.74
CA THR A 222 13.01 12.43 36.17
C THR A 222 13.87 11.39 36.90
N ALA A 223 14.16 10.25 36.27
CA ALA A 223 15.00 9.21 36.85
C ALA A 223 16.47 9.64 37.01
N ARG A 224 17.01 10.40 36.04
CA ARG A 224 18.37 10.95 36.14
C ARG A 224 18.52 12.04 37.20
N VAL A 225 17.50 12.89 37.37
CA VAL A 225 17.50 13.92 38.41
C VAL A 225 17.40 13.29 39.80
N LEU A 226 16.61 12.23 39.97
CA LEU A 226 16.50 11.53 41.25
C LEU A 226 17.77 10.74 41.62
N SER A 227 18.48 10.15 40.65
CA SER A 227 19.74 9.42 40.91
C SER A 227 20.95 10.33 41.18
N THR A 228 20.85 11.63 40.94
CA THR A 228 21.90 12.61 41.28
C THR A 228 21.68 13.29 42.63
N LEU A 229 20.60 12.92 43.34
CA LEU A 229 20.24 13.45 44.65
C LEU A 229 20.47 12.43 45.79
N GLU A 230 21.10 11.29 45.49
CA GLU A 230 21.65 10.31 46.45
C GLU A 230 23.18 10.33 46.42
#